data_AF-A0A5P1FK64-F1
#
_entry.id   AF-A0A5P1FK64-F1
#
_cell.length_a   1.000
_cell.length_b   1.000
_cell.length_c   1.000
_cell.angle_alpha   90.00
_cell.angle_beta   90.00
_cell.angle_gamma   90.00
#
_symmetry.space_group_name_H-M   'P 1'
#
loop_
_entity.id
_entity.type
_entity.pdbx_description
1 polymer ?
#
loop_
_entity_poly.entity_id
_entity_poly.type
_entity_poly.pdbx_seq_one_letter_code
_entity_poly.pdbx_strand_id
1 'polypeptide(L)'
;MIVKWTAIVADGFIAKDMGFENTAGPEKHQAVGLRAQSVRSVFYNCHMDGYQDALHAHTKRQFYRNCTISGTIDFIFGDAAFLFQNCTFVIRKPMDNQQTIVTAQGRKERREASGIVLHNCMIRADTE
;
A
#
# COMPACT_ATOMS: atom_id res chain seq x y z
N MET A 1 -12.55 -5.51 11.38
CA MET A 1 -12.45 -6.77 10.60
C MET A 1 -11.10 -6.79 9.90
N ILE A 2 -10.38 -7.90 9.90
CA ILE A 2 -9.09 -8.05 9.19
C ILE A 2 -9.26 -9.13 8.13
N VAL A 3 -8.85 -8.83 6.89
CA VAL A 3 -8.79 -9.76 5.77
C VAL A 3 -7.33 -10.14 5.52
N LYS A 4 -7.06 -11.43 5.45
CA LYS A 4 -5.73 -11.94 5.11
C LYS A 4 -5.57 -12.01 3.59
N TRP A 5 -4.48 -11.46 3.05
CA TRP A 5 -4.08 -11.49 1.63
C TRP A 5 -5.24 -11.47 0.62
N THR A 6 -5.55 -10.30 0.05
CA THR A 6 -6.70 -10.20 -0.88
C THR A 6 -6.36 -9.49 -2.18
N ALA A 7 -7.14 -9.81 -3.21
CA ALA A 7 -7.10 -9.14 -4.50
C ALA A 7 -8.44 -8.48 -4.80
N ILE A 8 -8.43 -7.17 -5.01
CA ILE A 8 -9.61 -6.38 -5.37
C ILE A 8 -9.57 -6.09 -6.87
N VAL A 9 -10.52 -6.66 -7.60
CA VAL A 9 -10.68 -6.47 -9.05
C VAL A 9 -12.00 -5.81 -9.44
N ALA A 10 -12.93 -5.70 -8.50
CA ALA A 10 -14.24 -5.12 -8.74
C ALA A 10 -14.16 -3.60 -8.82
N ASP A 11 -14.59 -3.02 -9.94
CA ASP A 11 -14.64 -1.57 -10.13
C ASP A 11 -15.60 -0.91 -9.13
N GLY A 12 -15.22 0.28 -8.65
CA GLY A 12 -16.00 1.02 -7.67
C GLY A 12 -16.01 0.39 -6.26
N PHE A 13 -15.13 -0.59 -5.99
CA PHE A 13 -15.02 -1.19 -4.67
C PHE A 13 -14.75 -0.14 -3.58
N ILE A 14 -15.47 -0.25 -2.46
CA ILE A 14 -15.27 0.60 -1.28
C ILE A 14 -15.00 -0.30 -0.08
N ALA A 15 -13.87 -0.06 0.58
CA ALA A 15 -13.59 -0.60 1.91
C ALA A 15 -13.57 0.53 2.94
N LYS A 16 -14.12 0.25 4.12
CA LYS A 16 -14.17 1.19 5.24
C LYS A 16 -13.99 0.47 6.57
N ASP A 17 -13.23 1.08 7.48
CA ASP A 17 -13.05 0.64 8.88
C ASP A 17 -12.57 -0.83 9.00
N MET A 18 -11.62 -1.22 8.16
CA MET A 18 -11.13 -2.61 8.07
C MET A 18 -9.66 -2.74 7.68
N GLY A 19 -9.11 -3.93 7.91
CA GLY A 19 -7.70 -4.27 7.70
C GLY A 19 -7.45 -5.25 6.58
N PHE A 20 -6.26 -5.15 6.01
CA PHE A 20 -5.68 -6.10 5.07
C PHE A 20 -4.27 -6.43 5.52
N GLU A 21 -3.99 -7.71 5.77
CA GLU A 21 -2.74 -8.10 6.42
C GLU A 21 -2.08 -9.30 5.74
N ASN A 22 -0.76 -9.27 5.64
CA ASN A 22 0.06 -10.45 5.36
C ASN A 22 1.10 -10.65 6.49
N THR A 23 1.00 -11.80 7.17
CA THR A 23 1.83 -12.14 8.33
C THR A 23 3.03 -13.01 7.98
N ALA A 24 3.46 -13.05 6.71
CA ALA A 24 4.58 -13.88 6.27
C ALA A 24 5.91 -13.57 6.99
N GLY A 25 6.10 -12.31 7.40
CA GLY A 25 7.34 -11.83 8.02
C GLY A 25 8.38 -11.36 6.99
N PRO A 26 9.40 -10.59 7.43
CA PRO A 26 10.39 -9.99 6.53
C PRO A 26 11.33 -11.04 5.91
N GLU A 27 11.58 -12.16 6.61
CA GLU A 27 12.34 -13.32 6.12
C GLU A 27 11.73 -14.02 4.90
N LYS A 28 10.46 -13.74 4.58
CA LYS A 28 9.79 -14.30 3.39
C LYS A 28 9.89 -13.41 2.15
N HIS A 29 10.58 -12.27 2.26
CA HIS A 29 10.68 -11.30 1.17
C HIS A 29 9.29 -10.82 0.73
N GLN A 30 9.02 -10.76 -0.57
CA GLN A 30 7.77 -10.22 -1.13
C GLN A 30 6.53 -10.93 -0.59
N ALA A 31 5.65 -10.19 0.09
CA ALA A 31 4.44 -10.73 0.68
C ALA A 31 3.29 -9.71 0.67
N VAL A 32 2.49 -9.73 -0.42
CA VAL A 32 1.38 -8.79 -0.61
C VAL A 32 0.23 -9.07 0.36
N GLY A 33 -0.21 -8.04 1.10
CA GLY A 33 -1.42 -8.07 1.92
C GLY A 33 -2.66 -7.62 1.16
N LEU A 34 -2.52 -6.63 0.28
CA LEU A 34 -3.58 -6.14 -0.59
C LEU A 34 -3.05 -5.90 -2.00
N ARG A 35 -3.66 -6.55 -2.99
CA ARG A 35 -3.49 -6.21 -4.41
C ARG A 35 -4.75 -5.54 -4.93
N ALA A 36 -4.64 -4.33 -5.46
CA ALA A 36 -5.78 -3.60 -6.04
C ALA A 36 -5.59 -3.37 -7.54
N GLN A 37 -6.56 -3.82 -8.33
CA GLN A 37 -6.68 -3.61 -9.78
C GLN A 37 -8.13 -3.22 -10.10
N SER A 38 -8.54 -2.03 -9.63
CA SER A 38 -9.92 -1.56 -9.71
C SER A 38 -9.98 -0.09 -10.13
N VAL A 39 -10.94 0.25 -10.98
CA VAL A 39 -11.25 1.63 -11.36
C VAL A 39 -12.12 2.28 -10.28
N ARG A 40 -11.70 3.45 -9.77
CA ARG A 40 -12.44 4.24 -8.77
C ARG A 40 -12.64 3.47 -7.44
N SER A 41 -11.69 2.63 -7.04
CA SER A 41 -11.73 2.04 -5.70
C SER A 41 -11.40 3.07 -4.62
N VAL A 42 -12.05 2.93 -3.48
CA VAL A 42 -11.87 3.78 -2.30
C VAL A 42 -11.56 2.92 -1.08
N PHE A 43 -10.53 3.30 -0.34
CA PHE A 43 -10.23 2.76 0.98
C PHE A 43 -10.29 3.93 1.97
N TYR A 44 -11.18 3.84 2.96
CA TYR A 44 -11.39 4.91 3.95
C TYR A 44 -11.20 4.37 5.36
N ASN A 45 -10.27 4.94 6.13
CA ASN A 45 -9.97 4.46 7.47
C ASN A 45 -9.62 2.96 7.51
N CYS A 46 -8.79 2.53 6.56
CA CYS A 46 -8.32 1.15 6.46
C CYS A 46 -6.87 1.02 6.95
N HIS A 47 -6.50 -0.21 7.33
CA HIS A 47 -5.12 -0.57 7.62
C HIS A 47 -4.61 -1.58 6.58
N MET A 48 -3.39 -1.37 6.09
CA MET A 48 -2.68 -2.32 5.24
C MET A 48 -1.36 -2.66 5.91
N ASP A 49 -1.25 -3.87 6.44
CA ASP A 49 -0.13 -4.27 7.28
C ASP A 49 0.67 -5.42 6.66
N GLY A 50 1.98 -5.22 6.57
CA GLY A 50 2.91 -6.22 6.06
C GLY A 50 4.36 -5.83 6.30
N TYR A 51 5.25 -6.43 5.49
CA TYR A 51 6.68 -6.12 5.46
C TYR A 51 7.06 -5.66 4.05
N GLN A 52 7.65 -6.53 3.23
CA GLN A 52 7.96 -6.21 1.84
C GLN A 52 6.72 -6.37 0.95
N ASP A 53 6.47 -5.41 0.06
CA ASP A 53 5.38 -5.40 -0.92
C ASP A 53 3.95 -5.40 -0.31
N ALA A 54 3.75 -4.79 0.87
CA ALA A 54 2.48 -4.86 1.62
C ALA A 54 1.23 -4.45 0.80
N LEU A 55 1.31 -3.35 0.05
CA LEU A 55 0.25 -2.84 -0.83
C LEU A 55 0.71 -2.84 -2.29
N HIS A 56 0.18 -3.78 -3.08
CA HIS A 56 0.31 -3.80 -4.53
C HIS A 56 -0.85 -3.04 -5.18
N ALA A 57 -0.70 -1.73 -5.33
CA ALA A 57 -1.62 -0.93 -6.11
C ALA A 57 -1.29 -1.14 -7.60
N HIS A 58 -1.82 -2.23 -8.17
CA HIS A 58 -1.37 -2.78 -9.45
C HIS A 58 -1.64 -1.84 -10.63
N THR A 59 -2.91 -1.51 -10.93
CA THR A 59 -3.28 -0.61 -12.05
C THR A 59 -4.60 0.14 -11.80
N LYS A 60 -4.96 1.09 -12.69
CA LYS A 60 -6.19 1.93 -12.69
C LYS A 60 -6.17 3.17 -11.78
N ARG A 61 -7.29 3.56 -11.16
CA ARG A 61 -7.44 4.80 -10.38
C ARG A 61 -7.94 4.44 -9.00
N GLN A 62 -7.17 4.77 -7.97
CA GLN A 62 -7.40 4.29 -6.61
C GLN A 62 -7.23 5.44 -5.62
N PHE A 63 -8.09 5.53 -4.62
CA PHE A 63 -8.06 6.57 -3.59
C PHE A 63 -8.02 5.97 -2.19
N TYR A 64 -7.05 6.40 -1.39
CA TYR A 64 -6.83 5.97 -0.02
C TYR A 64 -6.93 7.19 0.88
N ARG A 65 -7.81 7.16 1.89
CA ARG A 65 -8.01 8.30 2.79
C ARG A 65 -8.06 7.89 4.24
N ASN A 66 -7.33 8.61 5.09
CA ASN A 66 -7.21 8.32 6.52
C ASN A 66 -6.74 6.87 6.80
N CYS A 67 -5.97 6.28 5.89
CA CYS A 67 -5.49 4.91 6.03
C CYS A 67 -4.12 4.88 6.72
N THR A 68 -3.82 3.76 7.36
CA THR A 68 -2.47 3.46 7.85
C THR A 68 -1.89 2.33 7.01
N ILE A 69 -0.67 2.51 6.51
CA ILE A 69 0.04 1.49 5.74
C ILE A 69 1.38 1.25 6.42
N SER A 70 1.67 0.00 6.80
CA SER A 70 2.89 -0.39 7.49
C SER A 70 3.71 -1.39 6.67
N GLY A 71 5.04 -1.23 6.65
CA GLY A 71 5.94 -2.14 5.95
C GLY A 71 7.42 -1.76 6.00
N THR A 72 8.22 -2.49 5.23
CA THR A 72 9.68 -2.35 5.16
C THR A 72 10.15 -1.94 3.76
N ILE A 73 10.27 -2.87 2.83
CA ILE A 73 10.79 -2.65 1.48
C ILE A 73 9.64 -2.51 0.50
N ASP A 74 9.69 -1.48 -0.34
CA ASP A 74 8.74 -1.24 -1.44
C ASP A 74 7.27 -1.42 -1.04
N PHE A 75 6.93 -1.08 0.21
CA PHE A 75 5.68 -1.58 0.80
C PHE A 75 4.42 -0.93 0.23
N ILE A 76 4.58 0.10 -0.61
CA ILE A 76 3.57 0.60 -1.54
C ILE A 76 4.16 0.61 -2.94
N PHE A 77 3.62 -0.20 -3.83
CA PHE A 77 4.19 -0.34 -5.17
C PHE A 77 3.13 -0.59 -6.25
N GLY A 78 3.56 -0.39 -7.50
CA GLY A 78 2.77 -0.68 -8.70
C GLY A 78 2.66 0.52 -9.64
N ASP A 79 1.69 0.48 -10.55
CA ASP A 79 1.57 1.42 -11.67
C ASP A 79 0.13 1.92 -11.92
N ALA A 80 -0.70 2.02 -10.88
CA ALA A 80 -1.93 2.80 -10.98
C ALA A 80 -1.68 4.30 -10.74
N ALA A 81 -2.73 5.10 -10.95
CA ALA A 81 -2.84 6.43 -10.38
C ALA A 81 -3.40 6.30 -8.96
N PHE A 82 -2.52 6.41 -7.94
CA PHE A 82 -2.91 6.38 -6.53
C PHE A 82 -2.81 7.75 -5.91
N LEU A 83 -3.85 8.13 -5.18
CA LEU A 83 -3.82 9.27 -4.26
C LEU A 83 -4.02 8.76 -2.83
N PHE A 84 -3.04 9.04 -1.98
CA PHE A 84 -3.17 8.93 -0.53
C PHE A 84 -3.44 10.32 0.04
N GLN A 85 -4.50 10.46 0.82
CA GLN A 85 -4.84 11.70 1.50
C GLN A 85 -5.01 11.48 2.99
N ASN A 86 -4.30 12.26 3.81
CA ASN A 86 -4.35 12.14 5.27
C ASN A 86 -3.99 10.74 5.78
N CYS A 87 -3.13 10.02 5.06
CA CYS A 87 -2.71 8.68 5.44
C CYS A 87 -1.44 8.73 6.30
N THR A 88 -1.21 7.67 7.08
CA THR A 88 0.02 7.46 7.83
C THR A 88 0.79 6.28 7.25
N PHE A 89 2.05 6.50 6.91
CA PHE A 89 2.99 5.47 6.49
C PHE A 89 3.90 5.14 7.67
N VAL A 90 3.82 3.89 8.15
CA VAL A 90 4.58 3.41 9.30
C VAL A 90 5.75 2.55 8.80
N ILE A 91 6.96 3.06 8.99
CA ILE A 91 8.20 2.38 8.63
C ILE A 91 8.54 1.38 9.74
N ARG A 92 8.41 0.08 9.43
CA ARG A 92 8.80 -1.01 10.34
C ARG A 92 10.30 -1.26 10.25
N LYS A 93 10.87 -1.85 11.30
CA LYS A 93 12.27 -2.29 11.31
C LYS A 93 12.50 -3.38 10.25
N PRO A 94 13.39 -3.17 9.26
CA PRO A 94 13.74 -4.20 8.29
C PRO A 94 14.76 -5.19 8.89
N MET A 95 15.11 -6.25 8.15
CA MET A 95 16.22 -7.13 8.55
C MET A 95 17.57 -6.41 8.40
N ASP A 96 18.62 -7.00 8.97
CA ASP A 96 19.98 -6.47 8.82
C ASP A 96 20.37 -6.33 7.35
N ASN A 97 21.10 -5.25 7.04
CA ASN A 97 21.53 -4.89 5.68
C ASN A 97 20.39 -4.63 4.67
N GLN A 98 19.15 -4.48 5.11
CA GLN A 98 18.05 -4.00 4.28
C GLN A 98 17.81 -2.50 4.49
N GLN A 99 17.22 -1.87 3.48
CA GLN A 99 16.76 -0.48 3.54
C GLN A 99 15.25 -0.46 3.43
N THR A 100 14.61 0.47 4.13
CA THR A 100 13.18 0.70 3.97
C THR A 100 12.95 1.64 2.79
N ILE A 101 12.06 1.23 1.89
CA ILE A 101 11.60 2.06 0.77
C ILE A 101 10.07 2.16 0.90
N VAL A 102 9.56 3.37 1.07
CA VAL A 102 8.11 3.59 1.24
C VAL A 102 7.36 3.31 -0.05
N THR A 103 7.92 3.74 -1.19
CA THR A 103 7.24 3.66 -2.48
C THR A 103 8.14 3.15 -3.59
N ALA A 104 7.63 2.22 -4.40
CA ALA A 104 8.25 1.78 -5.65
C ALA A 104 7.28 1.96 -6.83
N GLN A 105 7.29 3.15 -7.43
CA GLN A 105 6.42 3.48 -8.57
C GLN A 105 6.94 2.82 -9.85
N GLY A 106 6.05 2.13 -10.58
CA GLY A 106 6.40 1.27 -11.72
C GLY A 106 6.07 1.81 -13.11
N ARG A 107 5.92 3.14 -13.30
CA ARG A 107 5.61 3.75 -14.60
C ARG A 107 6.73 3.50 -15.58
N LYS A 108 6.39 2.96 -16.75
CA LYS A 108 7.36 2.61 -17.79
C LYS A 108 7.37 3.65 -18.90
N GLU A 109 6.21 4.19 -19.25
CA GLU A 109 6.06 5.09 -20.39
C GLU A 109 5.79 6.52 -19.94
N ARG A 110 6.44 7.50 -20.59
CA ARG A 110 6.27 8.93 -20.26
C ARG A 110 4.81 9.40 -20.36
N ARG A 111 4.01 8.75 -21.21
CA ARG A 111 2.60 9.11 -21.48
C ARG A 111 1.61 8.39 -20.56
N GLU A 112 2.05 7.44 -19.75
CA GLU A 112 1.18 6.78 -18.76
C GLU A 112 0.74 7.80 -17.70
N ALA A 113 -0.58 7.92 -17.54
CA ALA A 113 -1.20 8.78 -16.53
C ALA A 113 -1.27 8.07 -15.16
N SER A 114 -0.21 7.35 -14.81
CA SER A 114 -0.02 6.70 -13.50
C SER A 114 0.94 7.52 -12.63
N GLY A 115 0.94 7.22 -11.34
CA GLY A 115 1.78 7.92 -10.37
C GLY A 115 1.25 7.79 -8.95
N ILE A 116 2.11 8.17 -8.01
CA ILE A 116 1.80 8.17 -6.58
C ILE A 116 1.74 9.61 -6.10
N VAL A 117 0.63 9.99 -5.47
CA VAL A 117 0.49 11.29 -4.81
C VAL A 117 0.26 11.07 -3.33
N LEU A 118 1.11 11.67 -2.50
CA LEU A 118 0.98 11.69 -1.05
C LEU A 118 0.58 13.10 -0.64
N HIS A 119 -0.68 13.30 -0.26
CA HIS A 119 -1.23 14.61 0.06
C HIS A 119 -1.62 14.69 1.53
N ASN A 120 -0.96 15.58 2.27
CA ASN A 120 -1.16 15.73 3.72
C ASN A 120 -0.98 14.41 4.50
N CYS A 121 -0.01 13.59 4.08
CA CYS A 121 0.29 12.32 4.74
C CYS A 121 1.42 12.50 5.76
N MET A 122 1.50 11.57 6.72
CA MET A 122 2.61 11.46 7.67
C MET A 122 3.44 10.22 7.33
N ILE A 123 4.76 10.36 7.35
CA ILE A 123 5.70 9.23 7.28
C ILE A 123 6.44 9.21 8.61
N ARG A 124 6.39 8.09 9.33
CA ARG A 124 7.04 7.95 10.64
C ARG A 124 7.62 6.55 10.84
N ALA A 125 8.63 6.47 11.69
CA ALA A 125 9.09 5.19 12.20
C ALA A 125 8.01 4.56 13.09
N ASP A 126 7.99 3.23 13.09
CA ASP A 126 7.32 2.49 14.16
C ASP A 126 7.96 2.85 15.51
N THR A 127 7.14 2.83 16.56
CA THR A 127 7.56 3.23 17.91
C THR A 127 8.04 2.05 18.76
N GLU A 128 7.99 0.84 18.19
CA GLU A 128 8.41 -0.42 18.79
C GLU A 128 9.74 -0.94 18.20
#